data_AF-A0A8X6GUR7-F1
#
_entry.id   AF-A0A8X6GUR7-F1
#
_cell.length_a   1.000
_cell.length_b   1.000
_cell.length_c   1.000
_cell.angle_alpha   90.00
_cell.angle_beta   90.00
_cell.angle_gamma   90.00
#
_symmetry.space_group_name_H-M   'P 1'
#
loop_
_entity.id
_entity.type
_entity.pdbx_description
1 polymer ?
#
loop_
_entity_poly.entity_id
_entity_poly.type
_entity_poly.pdbx_seq_one_letter_code
_entity_poly.pdbx_strand_id
1 'polypeptide(L)'
;MAYFIGRKFVLSDRLNDMARLSTLAYLADIFGKLNELCLILQGKQVNILQTKDILVQFLRKIQYLISAVEQNNFDCFQTLSDFLESEVDLDMEIRDGIKTHLYPVYSNHSVIIFQT
;
A
#
# COMPACT_ATOMS: atom_id res chain seq x y z
N MET A 1 -0.48 28.03 -2.96
CA MET A 1 -0.74 27.73 -1.53
C MET A 1 -1.50 28.87 -0.80
N ALA A 2 -2.58 29.44 -1.35
CA ALA A 2 -3.32 30.52 -0.67
C ALA A 2 -4.85 30.47 -0.82
N TYR A 3 -5.42 29.41 -1.41
CA TYR A 3 -6.85 29.36 -1.71
C TYR A 3 -7.75 28.81 -0.57
N PHE A 4 -7.17 28.30 0.53
CA PHE A 4 -7.92 27.59 1.56
C PHE A 4 -8.01 28.31 2.92
N ILE A 5 -7.37 29.46 3.08
CA ILE A 5 -7.36 30.22 4.34
C ILE A 5 -8.66 31.04 4.41
N GLY A 6 -9.74 30.48 4.93
CA GLY A 6 -10.93 31.28 5.25
C GLY A 6 -12.29 30.59 5.18
N ARG A 7 -12.37 29.33 4.72
CA ARG A 7 -13.60 28.54 4.85
C ARG A 7 -13.38 27.42 5.85
N LYS A 8 -14.19 27.39 6.91
CA LYS A 8 -14.31 26.22 7.79
C LYS A 8 -14.96 25.10 6.98
N PHE A 9 -14.16 24.43 6.16
CA PHE A 9 -14.58 23.30 5.36
C PHE A 9 -14.67 22.10 6.31
N VAL A 10 -15.78 21.38 6.31
CA VAL A 10 -15.89 20.11 7.07
C VAL A 10 -14.83 19.10 6.61
N LEU A 11 -14.34 19.23 5.37
CA LEU A 11 -13.19 18.48 4.84
C LEU A 11 -11.85 18.99 5.37
N SER A 12 -11.74 20.25 5.83
CA SER A 12 -10.50 20.79 6.39
C SER A 12 -10.09 20.03 7.64
N ASP A 13 -11.04 19.70 8.52
CA ASP A 13 -10.77 18.85 9.69
C ASP A 13 -10.36 17.43 9.28
N ARG A 14 -10.93 16.89 8.19
CA ARG A 14 -10.56 15.54 7.68
C ARG A 14 -9.24 15.50 6.92
N LEU A 15 -8.83 16.63 6.35
CA LEU A 15 -7.53 16.81 5.69
C LEU A 15 -6.44 17.27 6.67
N ASN A 16 -6.80 17.66 7.90
CA ASN A 16 -5.84 17.94 8.97
C ASN A 16 -5.52 16.73 9.84
N ASP A 17 -6.24 15.62 9.62
CA ASP A 17 -6.02 14.38 10.33
C ASP A 17 -4.85 13.63 9.68
N MET A 18 -3.64 13.88 10.20
CA MET A 18 -2.40 13.26 9.74
C MET A 18 -2.51 11.74 9.66
N ALA A 19 -3.26 11.10 10.55
CA ALA A 19 -3.43 9.66 10.54
C ALA A 19 -4.19 9.16 9.31
N ARG A 20 -5.21 9.90 8.90
CA ARG A 20 -6.01 9.59 7.70
C ARG A 20 -5.25 9.87 6.42
N LEU A 21 -4.44 10.93 6.40
CA LEU A 21 -3.60 11.24 5.25
C LEU A 21 -2.49 10.20 5.06
N SER A 22 -1.82 9.77 6.13
CA SER A 22 -0.86 8.65 6.08
C SER A 22 -1.53 7.36 5.60
N THR A 23 -2.73 7.06 6.08
CA THR A 23 -3.50 5.90 5.59
C THR A 23 -3.81 6.00 4.10
N LEU A 24 -4.19 7.19 3.62
CA LEU A 24 -4.49 7.43 2.21
C LEU A 24 -3.23 7.32 1.32
N ALA A 25 -2.10 7.85 1.78
CA ALA A 25 -0.81 7.76 1.08
C ALA A 25 -0.36 6.30 0.94
N TYR A 26 -0.45 5.52 2.03
CA TYR A 26 -0.23 4.08 2.02
C TYR A 26 -1.15 3.35 1.02
N LEU A 27 -2.46 3.65 1.04
CA LEU A 27 -3.41 3.02 0.13
C LEU A 27 -3.11 3.33 -1.33
N ALA A 28 -2.69 4.56 -1.64
CA ALA A 28 -2.26 4.93 -2.99
C ALA A 28 -1.08 4.06 -3.46
N ASP A 29 -0.08 3.85 -2.60
CA ASP A 29 1.08 3.01 -2.93
C ASP A 29 0.72 1.54 -3.15
N ILE A 30 -0.16 0.96 -2.32
CA ILE A 30 -0.59 -0.44 -2.48
C ILE A 30 -1.50 -0.63 -3.69
N PHE A 31 -2.47 0.27 -3.90
CA PHE A 31 -3.33 0.19 -5.08
C PHE A 31 -2.56 0.43 -6.37
N GLY A 32 -1.52 1.28 -6.37
CA GLY A 32 -0.61 1.42 -7.49
C GLY A 32 0.07 0.09 -7.85
N LYS A 33 0.67 -0.59 -6.86
CA LYS A 33 1.32 -1.90 -7.04
C LYS A 33 0.36 -2.99 -7.51
N LEU A 34 -0.89 -2.99 -7.01
CA LEU A 34 -1.95 -3.91 -7.47
C LEU A 34 -2.38 -3.60 -8.90
N ASN A 35 -2.49 -2.33 -9.26
CA ASN A 35 -2.85 -1.92 -10.61
C ASN A 35 -1.77 -2.32 -11.63
N GLU A 36 -0.49 -2.17 -11.29
CA GLU A 36 0.62 -2.67 -12.11
C GLU A 36 0.52 -4.18 -12.34
N LEU A 37 0.26 -4.96 -11.29
CA LEU A 37 0.03 -6.40 -11.41
C LEU A 37 -1.13 -6.71 -12.37
N CYS A 38 -2.27 -6.04 -12.20
CA CYS A 38 -3.43 -6.21 -13.07
C CYS A 38 -3.11 -5.87 -14.53
N LEU A 39 -2.34 -4.82 -14.80
CA LEU A 39 -1.92 -4.45 -16.16
C LEU A 39 -1.02 -5.51 -16.79
N ILE A 40 -0.09 -6.08 -16.01
CA ILE A 40 0.78 -7.17 -16.46
C ILE A 40 -0.08 -8.39 -16.84
N LEU A 41 -1.03 -8.77 -15.98
CA LEU A 41 -1.89 -9.94 -16.18
C LEU A 41 -2.95 -9.75 -17.29
N GLN A 42 -3.39 -8.51 -17.55
CA GLN A 42 -4.28 -8.17 -18.66
C GLN A 42 -3.56 -8.18 -20.02
N GLY A 43 -2.23 -8.27 -20.04
CA GLY A 43 -1.43 -8.36 -21.25
C GLY A 43 -1.81 -9.57 -22.11
N LYS A 44 -2.02 -9.34 -23.41
CA LYS A 44 -2.56 -10.32 -24.39
C LYS A 44 -1.71 -11.60 -24.61
N GLN A 45 -0.60 -11.79 -23.90
CA GLN A 45 0.32 -12.92 -24.11
C GLN A 45 0.84 -13.59 -22.84
N VAL A 46 0.23 -13.37 -21.66
CA VAL A 46 0.66 -14.06 -20.44
C VAL A 46 0.05 -15.48 -20.41
N ASN A 47 0.89 -16.51 -20.52
CA ASN A 47 0.47 -17.90 -20.38
C ASN A 47 0.36 -18.32 -18.90
N ILE A 48 -0.25 -19.48 -18.63
CA ILE A 48 -0.53 -19.92 -17.24
C ILE A 48 0.73 -20.05 -16.37
N LEU A 49 1.86 -20.48 -16.94
CA LEU A 49 3.14 -20.60 -16.22
C LEU A 49 3.69 -19.20 -15.88
N GLN A 50 3.64 -18.27 -16.83
CA GLN A 50 4.05 -16.87 -16.61
C GLN A 50 3.15 -16.18 -15.58
N THR A 51 1.83 -16.40 -15.64
CA THR A 51 0.88 -15.89 -14.63
C THR A 51 1.25 -16.38 -13.23
N LYS A 52 1.57 -17.67 -13.09
CA LYS A 52 2.00 -18.25 -11.82
C LYS A 52 3.28 -17.59 -11.31
N ASP A 53 4.30 -17.44 -12.16
CA ASP A 53 5.56 -16.78 -11.80
C ASP A 53 5.37 -15.30 -11.41
N ILE A 54 4.52 -14.57 -12.14
CA ILE A 54 4.19 -13.16 -11.86
C ILE A 54 3.50 -13.02 -10.50
N LEU A 55 2.54 -13.90 -10.20
CA LEU A 55 1.84 -13.89 -8.92
C LEU A 55 2.77 -14.28 -7.76
N VAL A 56 3.65 -15.26 -7.93
CA VAL A 56 4.66 -15.63 -6.93
C VAL A 56 5.61 -14.46 -6.65
N GLN A 57 6.07 -13.76 -7.69
CA GLN A 57 6.89 -12.56 -7.53
C GLN A 57 6.14 -11.45 -6.79
N PHE A 58 4.86 -11.26 -7.07
CA PHE A 58 4.03 -10.28 -6.37
C PHE A 58 3.86 -10.64 -4.89
N LEU A 59 3.60 -11.91 -4.55
CA LEU A 59 3.51 -12.35 -3.16
C LEU A 59 4.82 -12.10 -2.38
N ARG A 60 5.97 -12.34 -3.01
CA ARG A 60 7.28 -12.02 -2.40
C ARG A 60 7.43 -10.52 -2.14
N LYS A 61 6.95 -9.66 -3.06
CA LYS A 61 6.92 -8.21 -2.83
C LYS A 61 6.02 -7.84 -1.65
N ILE A 62 4.82 -8.42 -1.53
CA ILE A 62 3.93 -8.18 -0.38
C ILE A 62 4.58 -8.63 0.94
N GLN A 63 5.20 -9.81 0.95
CA GLN A 63 5.92 -10.30 2.13
C GLN A 63 7.03 -9.33 2.56
N TYR A 64 7.81 -8.83 1.59
CA TYR A 64 8.84 -7.84 1.85
C TYR A 64 8.25 -6.53 2.42
N LEU A 65 7.13 -6.05 1.88
CA LEU A 65 6.44 -4.86 2.40
C LEU A 65 5.98 -5.04 3.84
N ILE A 66 5.46 -6.23 4.21
CA ILE A 66 5.11 -6.53 5.61
C ILE A 66 6.34 -6.44 6.51
N SER A 67 7.45 -7.08 6.12
CA SER A 67 8.70 -7.04 6.89
C SER A 67 9.31 -5.63 6.98
N ALA A 68 9.14 -4.79 5.95
CA ALA A 68 9.58 -3.40 5.98
C ALA A 68 8.78 -2.59 7.00
N VAL A 69 7.45 -2.73 7.01
CA VAL A 69 6.56 -2.09 8.00
C VAL A 69 6.88 -2.54 9.43
N GLU A 70 7.22 -3.82 9.65
CA GLU A 70 7.66 -4.32 10.96
C GLU A 70 8.96 -3.67 11.45
N GLN A 71 9.84 -3.31 10.53
CA GLN A 71 11.12 -2.63 10.80
C GLN A 71 11.01 -1.10 10.83
N ASN A 72 9.79 -0.55 10.70
CA ASN A 72 9.55 0.89 10.50
C ASN A 72 10.29 1.48 9.28
N ASN A 73 10.56 0.67 8.26
CA ASN A 73 11.06 1.13 6.98
C ASN A 73 9.88 1.35 6.03
N PHE A 74 9.69 2.60 5.61
CA PHE A 74 8.62 2.98 4.68
C PHE A 74 9.13 3.39 3.29
N ASP A 75 10.43 3.23 3.00
CA ASP A 75 11.06 3.63 1.74
C ASP A 75 10.40 2.95 0.51
N CYS A 76 9.77 1.78 0.74
CA CYS A 76 9.09 1.01 -0.29
C CYS A 76 7.70 1.57 -0.67
N PHE A 77 7.22 2.54 0.10
CA PHE A 77 5.95 3.23 -0.06
C PHE A 77 6.27 4.68 -0.41
N GLN A 78 6.56 4.97 -1.68
CA GLN A 78 7.05 6.29 -2.09
C GLN A 78 6.12 7.42 -1.64
N THR A 79 4.81 7.28 -1.89
CA THR A 79 3.83 8.31 -1.52
C THR A 79 3.75 8.50 -0.01
N LEU A 80 3.81 7.41 0.75
CA LEU A 80 3.82 7.47 2.21
C LEU A 80 5.13 8.03 2.75
N SER A 81 6.26 7.63 2.19
CA SER A 81 7.58 8.08 2.62
C SER A 81 7.76 9.58 2.39
N ASP A 82 7.38 10.05 1.19
CA ASP A 82 7.37 11.48 0.86
C ASP A 82 6.44 12.27 1.80
N PHE A 83 5.35 11.64 2.27
CA PHE A 83 4.44 12.25 3.23
C PHE A 83 5.01 12.29 4.66
N LEU A 84 5.89 11.34 5.03
CA LEU A 84 6.48 11.22 6.37
C LEU A 84 7.80 12.00 6.54
N GLU A 85 8.46 12.43 5.46
CA GLU A 85 9.68 13.26 5.51
C GLU A 85 9.51 14.58 6.29
N SER A 86 8.27 14.93 6.70
CA SER A 86 7.96 16.10 7.54
C SER A 86 8.07 15.89 9.06
N GLU A 87 8.94 14.99 9.56
CA GLU A 87 9.16 14.75 11.02
C GLU A 87 7.91 14.25 11.78
N VAL A 88 7.07 13.43 11.14
CA VAL A 88 5.91 12.82 11.79
C VAL A 88 6.11 11.31 11.88
N ASP A 89 6.33 10.82 13.11
CA ASP A 89 6.31 9.38 13.37
C ASP A 89 4.91 8.81 13.02
N LEU A 90 4.90 7.72 12.26
CA LEU A 90 3.65 7.09 11.85
C LEU A 90 2.98 6.43 13.06
N ASP A 91 1.76 6.89 13.37
CA ASP A 91 0.98 6.43 14.51
C ASP A 91 0.91 4.89 14.54
N MET A 92 1.08 4.34 15.74
CA MET A 92 1.10 2.90 15.99
C MET A 92 -0.20 2.24 15.51
N GLU A 93 -1.34 2.91 15.66
CA GLU A 93 -2.64 2.40 15.19
C GLU A 93 -2.70 2.24 13.66
N ILE A 94 -2.09 3.18 12.92
CA ILE A 94 -2.05 3.12 11.45
C ILE A 94 -1.13 2.01 11.00
N ARG A 95 0.02 1.88 11.66
CA ARG A 95 1.02 0.85 11.39
C ARG A 95 0.43 -0.55 11.56
N ASP A 96 -0.33 -0.75 12.63
CA ASP A 96 -1.04 -2.01 12.85
C ASP A 96 -2.18 -2.20 11.84
N GLY A 97 -2.89 -1.12 11.47
CA GLY A 97 -3.86 -1.14 10.37
C GLY A 97 -3.27 -1.59 9.03
N ILE A 98 -2.06 -1.12 8.69
CA ILE A 98 -1.33 -1.53 7.50
C ILE A 98 -1.02 -3.04 7.54
N LYS A 99 -0.50 -3.53 8.67
CA LYS A 99 -0.21 -4.97 8.86
C LYS A 99 -1.48 -5.82 8.73
N THR A 100 -2.56 -5.42 9.40
CA THR A 100 -3.85 -6.12 9.34
C THR A 100 -4.43 -6.14 7.93
N HIS A 101 -4.18 -5.13 7.10
CA HIS A 101 -4.63 -5.12 5.71
C HIS A 101 -3.78 -6.02 4.80
N LEU A 102 -2.45 -6.04 4.98
CA LEU A 102 -1.54 -6.80 4.11
C LEU A 102 -1.56 -8.31 4.38
N TYR A 103 -1.75 -8.71 5.64
CA TYR A 103 -1.67 -10.13 6.03
C TYR A 103 -2.71 -11.03 5.33
N PRO A 104 -4.00 -10.66 5.23
CA PRO A 104 -5.01 -11.46 4.52
C PRO A 104 -4.75 -11.54 3.02
N VAL A 105 -4.22 -10.47 2.41
CA VAL A 105 -3.87 -10.43 0.98
C VAL A 105 -2.77 -11.44 0.68
N TYR A 106 -1.74 -11.52 1.52
CA TYR A 106 -0.71 -12.55 1.39
C TYR A 106 -1.26 -13.97 1.63
N SER A 107 -2.01 -14.16 2.73
CA SER A 107 -2.49 -15.48 3.14
C SER A 107 -3.44 -16.10 2.12
N ASN A 108 -4.46 -15.38 1.66
CA ASN A 108 -5.49 -15.91 0.76
C ASN A 108 -4.93 -16.26 -0.63
N HIS A 109 -3.99 -15.46 -1.16
CA HIS A 109 -3.44 -15.68 -2.49
C HIS A 109 -2.31 -16.73 -2.51
N SER A 110 -1.60 -16.94 -1.41
CA SER A 110 -0.63 -18.05 -1.30
C SER A 110 -1.32 -19.42 -1.42
N VAL A 111 -2.45 -19.62 -0.75
CA VAL A 111 -3.22 -20.88 -0.79
C VAL A 111 -3.68 -21.24 -2.20
N ILE A 112 -4.17 -20.26 -2.96
CA ILE A 112 -4.69 -20.47 -4.33
C ILE A 112 -3.58 -20.89 -5.31
N ILE A 113 -2.36 -20.34 -5.16
CA ILE A 113 -1.25 -20.59 -6.08
C ILE A 113 -0.53 -21.93 -5.80
N PHE A 114 -0.49 -22.37 -4.55
CA PHE A 114 0.20 -23.62 -4.16
C PHE A 114 -0.69 -24.87 -4.18
N GLN A 115 -2.02 -24.73 -4.32
CA GLN A 115 -2.96 -25.86 -4.42
C GLN A 115 -3.37 -26.21 -5.86
N THR A 116 -2.87 -25.48 -6.87
CA THR A 116 -3.13 -25.70 -8.31
C THR A 116 -1.83 -25.89 -9.08
#